data_AF-A0A7S1A5R2-F1
#
_entry.id   AF-A0A7S1A5R2-F1
#
_cell.length_a   1.000
_cell.length_b   1.000
_cell.length_c   1.000
_cell.angle_alpha   90.00
_cell.angle_beta   90.00
_cell.angle_gamma   90.00
#
_symmetry.space_group_name_H-M   'P 1'
#
loop_
_entity.id
_entity.type
_entity.pdbx_description
1 polymer ?
#
loop_
_entity_poly.entity_id
_entity_poly.type
_entity_poly.pdbx_seq_one_letter_code
_entity_poly.pdbx_strand_id
1 'polypeptide(L)'
;MMVPDYTQIAEIMLYAEGFGTAKMLSGKFTKLYKLSSEQLSKQDHYDFGMRAVKSVLVMAGSLKREDPDMDENVLLIRAMRDSNVPKFLSSDLPLFFCIINDLFPGVEVPYIDYGALQMEIENALYKQS
;
A
#
# COMPACT_ATOMS: atom_id res chain seq x y z
N MET A 1 19.64 -17.05 -10.00
CA MET A 1 18.30 -17.04 -10.65
C MET A 1 18.08 -15.65 -11.21
N MET A 2 17.53 -15.50 -12.42
CA MET A 2 17.27 -14.19 -13.02
C MET A 2 16.22 -13.44 -12.18
N VAL A 3 16.45 -12.17 -11.86
CA VAL A 3 15.49 -11.33 -11.14
C VAL A 3 14.40 -10.90 -12.14
N PRO A 4 13.11 -11.15 -11.87
CA PRO A 4 12.04 -10.75 -12.78
C PRO A 4 11.91 -9.21 -12.84
N ASP A 5 11.28 -8.68 -13.88
CA ASP A 5 10.96 -7.25 -13.96
C ASP A 5 9.66 -6.95 -13.22
N TYR A 6 9.80 -6.41 -12.01
CA TYR A 6 8.67 -6.07 -11.13
C TYR A 6 7.79 -4.97 -11.73
N THR A 7 8.36 -4.07 -12.53
CA THR A 7 7.65 -2.90 -13.05
C THR A 7 6.71 -3.33 -14.18
N GLN A 8 7.21 -4.15 -15.10
CA GLN A 8 6.40 -4.70 -16.18
C GLN A 8 5.27 -5.59 -15.64
N ILE A 9 5.56 -6.42 -14.63
CA ILE A 9 4.54 -7.25 -13.98
C ILE A 9 3.48 -6.38 -13.30
N ALA A 10 3.91 -5.37 -12.53
CA ALA A 10 2.98 -4.47 -11.84
C ALA A 10 2.11 -3.68 -12.82
N GLU A 11 2.67 -3.23 -13.95
CA GLU A 11 1.91 -2.54 -15.00
C GLU A 11 0.81 -3.41 -15.58
N ILE A 12 1.13 -4.64 -15.98
CA ILE A 12 0.15 -5.59 -16.55
C ILE A 12 -0.94 -5.89 -15.52
N MET A 13 -0.56 -6.11 -14.27
CA MET A 13 -1.52 -6.38 -13.19
C MET A 13 -2.45 -5.20 -12.93
N LEU A 14 -1.92 -3.97 -12.83
CA LEU A 14 -2.74 -2.78 -12.61
C LEU A 14 -3.75 -2.56 -13.74
N TYR A 15 -3.35 -2.75 -15.01
CA TYR A 15 -4.30 -2.71 -16.12
C TYR A 15 -5.37 -3.79 -16.00
N ALA A 16 -5.01 -5.02 -15.61
CA ALA A 16 -5.96 -6.11 -15.41
C ALA A 16 -6.95 -5.84 -14.27
N GLU A 17 -6.53 -5.08 -13.25
CA GLU A 17 -7.35 -4.66 -12.11
C GLU A 17 -8.17 -3.38 -12.39
N GLY A 18 -8.09 -2.82 -13.61
CA GLY A 18 -8.92 -1.70 -14.05
C GLY A 18 -8.31 -0.31 -13.87
N PHE A 19 -7.01 -0.19 -13.64
CA PHE A 19 -6.31 1.09 -13.56
C PHE A 19 -6.00 1.65 -14.95
N GLY A 20 -6.44 2.87 -15.24
CA GLY A 20 -6.18 3.57 -16.50
C GLY A 20 -4.77 4.17 -16.57
N THR A 21 -4.17 4.55 -15.44
CA THR A 21 -2.83 5.17 -15.36
C THR A 21 -1.73 4.19 -14.93
N ALA A 22 -1.96 2.88 -15.13
CA ALA A 22 -1.12 1.78 -14.66
C ALA A 22 0.38 1.93 -14.99
N LYS A 23 0.73 2.44 -16.17
CA LYS A 23 2.14 2.65 -16.58
C LYS A 23 2.90 3.62 -15.68
N MET A 24 2.25 4.70 -15.23
CA MET A 24 2.88 5.66 -14.31
C MET A 24 2.93 5.07 -12.90
N LEU A 25 1.84 4.45 -12.48
CA LEU A 25 1.66 3.90 -11.13
C LEU A 25 2.59 2.72 -10.85
N SER A 26 2.82 1.83 -11.82
CA SER A 26 3.73 0.69 -11.68
C SER A 26 5.15 1.12 -11.34
N GLY A 27 5.65 2.18 -11.99
CA GLY A 27 6.99 2.72 -11.73
C GLY A 27 7.12 3.38 -10.36
N LYS A 28 6.07 4.06 -9.88
CA LYS A 28 6.04 4.60 -8.51
C LYS A 28 5.98 3.48 -7.48
N PHE A 29 5.12 2.49 -7.72
CA PHE A 29 4.93 1.33 -6.87
C PHE A 29 6.24 0.53 -6.70
N THR A 30 6.93 0.20 -7.78
CA THR A 30 8.18 -0.57 -7.69
C THR A 30 9.31 0.24 -7.06
N LYS A 31 9.38 1.55 -7.32
CA LYS A 31 10.31 2.44 -6.61
C LYS A 31 10.05 2.47 -5.11
N LEU A 32 8.79 2.51 -4.67
CA LEU A 32 8.47 2.47 -3.25
C LEU A 32 8.99 1.19 -2.59
N TYR A 33 8.74 0.03 -3.19
CA TYR A 33 9.23 -1.25 -2.65
C TYR A 33 10.76 -1.32 -2.64
N LYS A 34 11.41 -0.82 -3.70
CA LYS A 34 12.87 -0.74 -3.77
C LYS A 34 13.44 0.14 -2.66
N LEU A 35 12.96 1.38 -2.56
CA LEU A 35 13.42 2.33 -1.53
C LEU A 35 13.14 1.82 -0.12
N SER A 36 11.97 1.21 0.10
CA SER A 36 11.63 0.62 1.41
C SER A 36 12.59 -0.52 1.77
N SER A 37 12.98 -1.37 0.81
CA SER A 37 13.95 -2.44 1.05
C SER A 37 15.38 -1.94 1.31
N GLU A 38 15.73 -0.76 0.80
CA GLU A 38 17.06 -0.17 0.90
C GLU A 38 17.21 0.75 2.12
N GLN A 39 16.13 1.41 2.56
CA GLN A 39 16.15 2.46 3.57
C GLN A 39 15.54 2.09 4.92
N LEU A 40 14.57 1.17 4.96
CA LEU A 40 13.99 0.73 6.23
C LEU A 40 14.96 -0.19 6.98
N SER A 41 14.73 -0.34 8.29
CA SER A 41 15.53 -1.26 9.10
C SER A 41 15.43 -2.70 8.59
N LYS A 42 16.53 -3.46 8.71
CA LYS A 42 16.55 -4.88 8.31
C LYS A 42 15.82 -5.71 9.36
N GLN A 43 14.64 -6.19 9.02
CA GLN A 43 13.85 -7.10 9.83
C GLN A 43 13.57 -8.40 9.09
N ASP A 44 13.65 -9.53 9.78
CA ASP A 44 13.43 -10.86 9.17
C ASP A 44 12.00 -11.06 8.65
N HIS A 45 11.03 -10.33 9.21
CA HIS A 45 9.62 -10.41 8.84
C HIS A 45 9.21 -9.44 7.72
N TYR A 46 10.12 -8.59 7.24
CA TYR A 46 9.81 -7.70 6.12
C TYR A 46 9.86 -8.49 4.80
N ASP A 47 8.76 -8.43 4.04
CA ASP A 47 8.64 -9.08 2.74
C ASP A 47 8.42 -8.04 1.63
N PHE A 48 9.46 -7.82 0.84
CA PHE A 48 9.44 -6.98 -0.37
C PHE A 48 9.49 -7.84 -1.66
N GLY A 49 9.27 -9.15 -1.55
CA GLY A 49 9.31 -10.07 -2.67
C GLY A 49 8.07 -10.01 -3.56
N MET A 50 8.11 -10.74 -4.67
CA MET A 50 7.04 -10.76 -5.68
C MET A 50 5.68 -11.22 -5.12
N ARG A 51 5.64 -12.04 -4.06
CA ARG A 51 4.39 -12.48 -3.44
C ARG A 51 3.69 -11.35 -2.69
N ALA A 52 4.44 -10.56 -1.92
CA ALA A 52 3.93 -9.36 -1.28
C ALA A 52 3.44 -8.35 -2.34
N VAL A 53 4.26 -8.10 -3.37
CA VAL A 53 3.90 -7.22 -4.48
C VAL A 53 2.58 -7.61 -5.13
N LYS A 54 2.43 -8.89 -5.52
CA LYS A 54 1.18 -9.39 -6.12
C LYS A 54 -0.02 -9.14 -5.20
N SER A 55 0.14 -9.39 -3.91
CA SER A 55 -0.95 -9.26 -2.93
C SER A 55 -1.44 -7.82 -2.82
N VAL A 56 -0.53 -6.84 -2.84
CA VAL A 56 -0.90 -5.42 -2.82
C VAL A 56 -1.61 -5.00 -4.09
N LEU A 57 -1.17 -5.48 -5.26
CA LEU A 57 -1.82 -5.13 -6.53
C LEU A 57 -3.25 -5.68 -6.62
N VAL A 58 -3.48 -6.91 -6.14
CA VAL A 58 -4.84 -7.49 -6.04
C VAL A 58 -5.73 -6.72 -5.05
N MET A 59 -5.15 -6.27 -3.93
CA MET A 59 -5.85 -5.40 -2.98
C MET A 59 -6.23 -4.06 -3.62
N ALA A 60 -5.32 -3.42 -4.35
CA ALA A 60 -5.59 -2.17 -5.06
C ALA A 60 -6.74 -2.32 -6.06
N GLY A 61 -6.79 -3.44 -6.79
CA GLY A 61 -7.92 -3.76 -7.67
C GLY A 61 -9.24 -3.97 -6.94
N SER A 62 -9.21 -4.54 -5.74
CA SER A 62 -10.41 -4.68 -4.91
C SER A 62 -10.95 -3.32 -4.47
N LEU A 63 -10.07 -2.42 -4.02
CA LEU A 63 -10.43 -1.04 -3.70
C LEU A 63 -10.98 -0.28 -4.92
N LYS A 64 -10.41 -0.49 -6.12
CA LYS A 64 -10.91 0.11 -7.36
C LYS A 64 -12.31 -0.39 -7.73
N ARG A 65 -12.66 -1.64 -7.42
CA ARG A 65 -14.01 -2.17 -7.64
C ARG A 65 -15.03 -1.62 -6.65
N GLU A 66 -14.61 -1.39 -5.41
CA GLU A 66 -15.45 -0.80 -4.36
C GLU A 66 -15.72 0.69 -4.61
N ASP A 67 -14.73 1.41 -5.11
CA ASP A 67 -14.83 2.84 -5.44
C ASP A 67 -14.22 3.15 -6.82
N PRO A 68 -15.00 2.97 -7.91
CA PRO A 68 -14.50 3.12 -9.28
C PRO A 68 -14.08 4.55 -9.65
N ASP A 69 -14.65 5.57 -9.00
CA ASP A 69 -14.43 6.98 -9.33
C ASP A 69 -13.32 7.63 -8.50
N MET A 70 -12.84 6.94 -7.46
CA MET A 70 -11.71 7.39 -6.65
C MET A 70 -10.42 7.52 -7.47
N ASP A 71 -9.61 8.52 -7.10
CA ASP A 71 -8.29 8.74 -7.67
C ASP A 71 -7.41 7.49 -7.49
N GLU A 72 -6.86 7.02 -8.61
CA GLU A 72 -6.04 5.81 -8.66
C GLU A 72 -4.75 5.90 -7.83
N ASN A 73 -4.18 7.11 -7.67
CA ASN A 73 -3.05 7.33 -6.77
C ASN A 73 -3.49 7.07 -5.32
N VAL A 74 -4.65 7.60 -4.91
CA VAL A 74 -5.19 7.41 -3.55
C VAL A 74 -5.45 5.94 -3.28
N LEU A 75 -6.07 5.23 -4.23
CA LEU A 75 -6.33 3.78 -4.12
C LEU A 75 -5.04 2.98 -3.95
N LEU A 76 -4.01 3.28 -4.75
CA LEU A 76 -2.74 2.58 -4.67
C LEU A 76 -2.00 2.88 -3.35
N ILE A 77 -1.99 4.13 -2.90
CA ILE A 77 -1.38 4.49 -1.61
C ILE A 77 -2.11 3.77 -0.46
N ARG A 78 -3.45 3.71 -0.49
CA ARG A 78 -4.24 2.95 0.49
C ARG A 78 -3.84 1.49 0.53
N ALA A 79 -3.81 0.81 -0.62
CA ALA A 79 -3.41 -0.59 -0.70
C ALA A 79 -1.99 -0.83 -0.14
N MET A 80 -1.03 0.04 -0.48
CA MET A 80 0.34 -0.05 0.03
C MET A 80 0.41 0.19 1.54
N ARG A 81 -0.34 1.17 2.05
CA ARG A 81 -0.38 1.49 3.48
C ARG A 81 -0.98 0.33 4.27
N ASP A 82 -2.16 -0.13 3.86
CA ASP A 82 -2.94 -1.11 4.61
C ASP A 82 -2.25 -2.49 4.61
N SER A 83 -1.48 -2.81 3.56
CA SER A 83 -0.69 -4.05 3.52
C SER A 83 0.62 -3.98 4.33
N ASN A 84 1.25 -2.81 4.43
CA ASN A 84 2.62 -2.71 4.95
C ASN A 84 2.71 -2.10 6.36
N VAL A 85 1.88 -1.11 6.70
CA VAL A 85 1.91 -0.46 8.02
C VAL A 85 1.76 -1.46 9.18
N PRO A 86 0.89 -2.48 9.12
CA PRO A 86 0.78 -3.46 10.21
C PRO A 86 2.03 -4.32 10.42
N LYS A 87 2.93 -4.36 9.44
CA LYS A 87 4.16 -5.17 9.46
C LYS A 87 5.38 -4.37 9.91
N PHE A 88 5.37 -3.06 9.72
CA PHE A 88 6.53 -2.23 9.99
C PHE A 88 6.64 -1.83 11.45
N LEU A 89 7.88 -1.69 11.91
CA LEU A 89 8.17 -1.11 13.22
C LEU A 89 7.75 0.36 13.25
N SER A 90 7.31 0.84 14.42
CA SER A 90 6.89 2.22 14.62
C SER A 90 7.97 3.24 14.25
N SER A 91 9.25 2.90 14.44
CA SER A 91 10.40 3.74 14.07
C SER A 91 10.59 3.89 12.56
N ASP A 92 10.13 2.91 11.77
CA ASP A 92 10.27 2.88 10.31
C ASP A 92 9.08 3.57 9.59
N LEU A 93 7.94 3.71 10.28
CA LEU A 93 6.73 4.32 9.72
C LEU A 93 6.96 5.76 9.21
N PRO A 94 7.64 6.66 9.94
CA PRO A 94 7.88 8.02 9.43
C PRO A 94 8.65 8.00 8.11
N LEU A 95 9.67 7.15 7.98
CA LEU A 95 10.48 7.03 6.78
C LEU A 95 9.66 6.46 5.61
N PHE A 96 8.84 5.44 5.88
CA PHE A 96 7.92 4.89 4.88
C PHE A 96 6.94 5.95 4.35
N PHE A 97 6.36 6.78 5.23
CA PHE A 97 5.47 7.86 4.82
C PHE A 97 6.21 8.98 4.05
N CYS A 98 7.46 9.28 4.38
CA CYS A 98 8.29 10.17 3.57
C CYS A 98 8.50 9.63 2.15
N ILE A 99 8.81 8.33 2.00
CA ILE A 99 8.94 7.69 0.69
C ILE A 99 7.64 7.78 -0.12
N ILE A 100 6.48 7.59 0.52
CA ILE A 100 5.17 7.77 -0.13
C ILE A 100 5.01 9.22 -0.61
N ASN A 101 5.25 10.20 0.25
CA ASN A 101 5.09 11.62 -0.08
C ASN A 101 6.02 12.06 -1.23
N ASP A 102 7.25 11.56 -1.27
CA ASP A 102 8.20 11.84 -2.35
C ASP A 102 7.74 11.29 -3.71
N LEU A 103 7.09 10.13 -3.71
CA LEU A 103 6.59 9.48 -4.93
C LEU A 103 5.20 9.97 -5.38
N PHE A 104 4.41 10.47 -4.44
CA PHE A 104 3.04 10.97 -4.65
C PHE A 104 2.87 12.37 -4.05
N PRO A 105 3.60 13.38 -4.58
CA PRO A 105 3.54 14.73 -4.04
C PRO A 105 2.15 15.33 -4.18
N GLY A 106 1.64 15.91 -3.09
CA GLY A 106 0.34 16.61 -3.06
C GLY A 106 -0.89 15.69 -3.05
N VAL A 107 -0.70 14.37 -2.90
CA VAL A 107 -1.82 13.42 -2.78
C VAL A 107 -2.17 13.23 -1.31
N GLU A 108 -3.35 13.69 -0.90
CA GLU A 108 -3.87 13.46 0.44
C GLU A 108 -4.75 12.20 0.47
N VAL A 109 -4.42 11.25 1.33
CA VAL A 109 -5.22 10.03 1.50
C VAL A 109 -6.27 10.28 2.58
N PRO A 110 -7.58 10.15 2.27
CA PRO A 110 -8.62 10.39 3.26
C PRO A 110 -8.53 9.35 4.38
N TYR A 111 -8.80 9.80 5.61
CA TYR A 111 -9.01 8.92 6.75
C TYR A 111 -10.17 7.95 6.47
N ILE A 112 -10.01 6.69 6.89
CA ILE A 112 -11.05 5.67 6.77
C ILE A 112 -11.76 5.64 8.12
N ASP A 113 -13.01 6.07 8.13
CA ASP A 113 -13.88 5.94 9.29
C ASP A 113 -14.44 4.51 9.33
N TYR A 114 -14.02 3.74 10.33
CA TYR A 114 -14.52 2.38 10.57
C TYR A 114 -15.87 2.36 11.30
N GLY A 115 -16.41 3.54 11.65
CA GLY A 115 -17.76 3.77 12.13
C GLY A 115 -18.12 2.87 13.32
N ALA A 116 -19.22 2.12 13.16
CA ALA A 116 -19.77 1.27 14.21
C ALA A 116 -18.78 0.22 14.71
N LEU A 117 -17.89 -0.31 13.85
CA LEU A 117 -16.94 -1.35 14.27
C LEU A 117 -15.92 -0.79 15.27
N GLN A 118 -15.36 0.38 14.99
CA GLN A 118 -14.41 1.01 15.90
C GLN A 118 -15.06 1.35 17.24
N MET A 119 -16.27 1.92 17.20
CA MET A 119 -17.02 2.26 18.40
C MET A 119 -17.29 1.03 19.29
N GLU A 120 -17.69 -0.10 18.69
CA GLU A 120 -17.94 -1.33 19.45
C GLU A 120 -16.65 -1.96 20.03
N ILE A 121 -15.52 -1.86 19.31
CA ILE A 121 -14.22 -2.28 19.84
C ILE A 121 -13.83 -1.44 21.07
N GLU A 122 -13.95 -0.11 20.97
CA GLU A 122 -13.66 0.81 22.08
C GLU A 122 -14.57 0.52 23.28
N ASN A 123 -15.88 0.35 23.04
CA ASN A 123 -16.84 -0.01 24.09
C ASN A 123 -16.50 -1.33 24.79
N ALA A 124 -16.05 -2.34 24.05
CA ALA A 124 -15.67 -3.63 24.61
C ALA A 124 -14.42 -3.54 25.50
N LEU A 125 -13.44 -2.70 25.13
CA LEU A 125 -12.24 -2.45 25.94
C LEU A 125 -12.57 -1.75 27.25
N TYR A 126 -13.46 -0.75 27.23
CA TYR A 126 -13.87 -0.02 28.44
C TYR A 126 -14.75 -0.86 29.38
N LYS A 127 -15.54 -1.82 28.88
CA LYS A 127 -16.37 -2.71 29.72
C LYS A 127 -15.57 -3.77 30.50
N GLN A 128 -14.30 -4.01 30.14
CA GLN A 128 -13.42 -4.96 30.82
C GLN A 128 -12.50 -4.32 31.86
N SER A 129 -12.53 -2.99 32.02
CA SER A 129 -11.80 -2.23 33.05
C SER A 129 -12.70 -1.88 34.22
#